data_AF-A0A6N7CTX6-F1
#
_entry.id   AF-A0A6N7CTX6-F1
#
_cell.length_a   1.000
_cell.length_b   1.000
_cell.length_c   1.000
_cell.angle_alpha   90.00
_cell.angle_beta   90.00
_cell.angle_gamma   90.00
#
_symmetry.space_group_name_H-M   'P 1'
#
loop_
_entity.id
_entity.type
_entity.pdbx_description
1 polymer ?
#
loop_
_entity_poly.entity_id
_entity_poly.type
_entity_poly.pdbx_seq_one_letter_code
_entity_poly.pdbx_strand_id
1 'polypeptide(L)' 'MKTQAAVLWEPGQPWQIEELELDPPKHGEVLLQLAASGMCHSDEHVRDGSVYVDLILSAAGVACVGDGRVSRLPASP' A
#
# COMPACT_ATOMS: atom_id res chain seq x y z
N MET A 1 -12.92 -4.79 5.94
CA MET A 1 -12.72 -6.15 5.38
C MET A 1 -11.25 -6.46 5.39
N LYS A 2 -10.88 -7.71 5.67
CA LYS A 2 -9.47 -8.16 5.65
C LYS A 2 -9.01 -8.43 4.21
N THR A 3 -7.81 -7.97 3.87
CA THR A 3 -7.16 -8.24 2.58
C THR A 3 -5.63 -8.34 2.75
N GLN A 4 -4.94 -8.94 1.79
CA GLN A 4 -3.48 -8.98 1.75
C GLN A 4 -2.93 -7.87 0.84
N ALA A 5 -1.82 -7.27 1.26
CA ALA A 5 -1.12 -6.25 0.48
C ALA A 5 0.40 -6.39 0.63
N ALA A 6 1.15 -5.88 -0.35
CA ALA A 6 2.58 -5.66 -0.17
C ALA A 6 2.82 -4.25 0.35
N VAL A 7 3.40 -4.12 1.53
CA VAL A 7 3.64 -2.87 2.27
C VAL A 7 5.14 -2.57 2.32
N LEU A 8 5.49 -1.31 2.03
CA LEU A 8 6.84 -0.78 2.18
C LEU A 8 6.82 0.33 3.23
N TRP A 9 7.29 0.02 4.44
CA TRP A 9 7.30 0.96 5.56
C TRP A 9 8.33 2.07 5.42
N GLU A 10 9.50 1.75 4.88
CA GLU A 10 10.63 2.67 4.74
C GLU A 10 11.36 2.40 3.43
N PRO A 11 11.91 3.45 2.77
CA PRO A 11 12.85 3.26 1.67
C PRO A 11 14.06 2.42 2.10
N GLY A 12 14.58 1.62 1.18
CA GLY A 12 15.68 0.68 1.37
C GLY A 12 15.28 -0.67 1.95
N GLN A 13 14.03 -0.83 2.40
CA GLN A 13 13.53 -2.09 2.95
C GLN A 13 12.89 -2.97 1.86
N PRO A 14 12.86 -4.30 2.06
CA PRO A 14 12.06 -5.18 1.21
C PRO A 14 10.56 -4.93 1.42
N TRP A 15 9.78 -5.21 0.38
CA TRP A 15 8.32 -5.27 0.47
C TRP A 15 7.89 -6.39 1.44
N GLN A 16 6.93 -6.11 2.31
CA GLN A 16 6.37 -7.07 3.27
C GLN A 16 4.94 -7.43 2.88
N ILE A 17 4.59 -8.72 2.87
CA ILE A 17 3.20 -9.12 2.65
C ILE A 17 2.47 -9.14 4.00
N GLU A 18 1.46 -8.29 4.12
CA GLU A 18 0.73 -8.10 5.38
C GLU A 18 -0.78 -8.15 5.18
N GLU A 19 -1.50 -8.53 6.23
CA GLU A 19 -2.97 -8.45 6.28
C GLU A 19 -3.40 -7.07 6.77
N LEU A 20 -4.28 -6.43 6.02
CA LEU A 20 -4.82 -5.10 6.27
C LEU A 20 -6.33 -5.15 6.47
N GLU A 21 -6.86 -4.25 7.30
CA GLU A 21 -8.31 -4.05 7.46
C GLU A 21 -8.75 -2.80 6.69
N LEU A 22 -9.59 -2.99 5.66
CA LEU A 22 -10.16 -1.91 4.86
C LEU A 22 -11.51 -1.42 5.43
N ASP A 23 -11.64 -0.11 5.54
CA ASP A 23 -12.87 0.63 5.80
C ASP A 23 -13.83 0.48 4.61
N PRO A 24 -15.14 0.57 4.83
CA PRO A 24 -16.11 0.60 3.74
C PRO A 24 -15.91 1.85 2.86
N PRO A 25 -16.22 1.76 1.55
CA PRO A 25 -16.12 2.90 0.65
C PRO A 25 -17.08 4.02 1.10
N LYS A 26 -16.60 5.26 1.04
CA LYS A 26 -17.39 6.46 1.34
C LYS A 26 -18.15 6.94 0.11
N HIS A 27 -18.89 8.04 0.26
CA HIS A 27 -19.62 8.65 -0.85
C HIS A 27 -18.67 9.05 -1.99
N GLY A 28 -18.95 8.59 -3.21
CA GLY A 28 -18.12 8.81 -4.39
C GLY A 28 -16.92 7.86 -4.51
N GLU A 29 -16.81 6.85 -3.65
CA GLU A 29 -15.76 5.83 -3.70
C GLU A 29 -16.31 4.49 -4.17
N VAL A 30 -15.44 3.68 -4.76
CA VAL A 30 -15.74 2.30 -5.15
C VAL A 30 -14.66 1.40 -4.56
N LEU A 31 -15.08 0.30 -3.95
CA LEU A 31 -14.21 -0.76 -3.49
C LEU A 31 -14.08 -1.81 -4.60
N LEU A 32 -12.85 -2.10 -5.00
CA LEU A 32 -12.55 -3.02 -6.09
C LEU A 32 -11.80 -4.22 -5.56
N GLN A 33 -12.15 -5.41 -6.03
CA GLN A 33 -11.32 -6.60 -5.88
C GLN A 33 -10.41 -6.73 -7.11
N LEU A 34 -9.09 -6.62 -7.00
CA LEU A 34 -8.23 -6.77 -8.19
C LEU A 34 -7.97 -8.25 -8.46
N ALA A 35 -8.14 -8.63 -9.73
CA ALA A 35 -7.79 -9.98 -10.18
C ALA A 35 -6.27 -10.19 -10.30
N ALA A 36 -5.54 -9.11 -10.63
CA ALA A 36 -4.09 -9.10 -10.77
C ALA A 36 -3.56 -7.66 -10.70
N SER A 37 -2.30 -7.52 -10.28
CA SER A 37 -1.51 -6.29 -10.39
C SER A 37 -0.06 -6.65 -10.70
N GLY A 38 0.66 -5.78 -11.40
CA GLY A 38 2.08 -5.92 -11.70
C GLY A 38 2.88 -4.77 -11.11
N MET A 39 4.15 -5.02 -10.78
CA MET A 39 5.09 -3.97 -10.38
C MET A 39 5.73 -3.33 -11.60
N CYS A 40 5.67 -2.01 -11.65
CA CYS A 40 6.41 -1.20 -12.60
C CYS A 40 7.81 -0.88 -12.04
N HIS A 41 8.73 -0.49 -12.90
CA HIS A 41 10.04 0.03 -12.48
C HIS A 41 9.92 1.27 -11.58
N SER A 42 8.82 2.03 -11.68
CA SER A 42 8.58 3.17 -10.79
C SER A 42 8.35 2.77 -9.33
N ASP A 43 7.85 1.56 -9.07
CA ASP A 43 7.67 1.08 -7.69
C ASP A 43 9.02 0.78 -7.03
N GLU A 44 10.00 0.37 -7.84
CA GLU A 44 11.38 0.19 -7.41
C GLU A 44 12.03 1.53 -7.03
N HIS A 45 11.76 2.60 -7.78
CA HIS A 45 12.24 3.94 -7.43
C HIS A 45 11.69 4.47 -6.10
N VAL A 46 10.53 3.98 -5.68
CA VAL A 46 9.97 4.26 -4.36
C VAL A 46 10.66 3.41 -3.29
N ARG A 47 10.91 2.13 -3.59
CA ARG A 47 11.65 1.21 -2.70
C ARG A 47 13.08 1.68 -2.44
N ASP A 48 13.83 2.05 -3.46
CA ASP A 48 15.25 2.46 -3.31
C ASP A 48 15.41 3.91 -2.79
N GLY A 49 14.32 4.66 -2.68
CA GLY A 49 14.30 6.05 -2.23
C GLY A 49 14.77 7.07 -3.27
N SER A 50 14.89 6.69 -4.54
CA SER A 50 15.27 7.59 -5.64
C SER A 50 14.15 8.57 -6.03
N VAL A 51 12.89 8.27 -5.69
CA VAL A 51 11.76 9.19 -5.78
C VAL A 51 11.18 9.44 -4.39
N TYR A 52 11.13 10.72 -4.01
CA TYR A 52 10.39 11.15 -2.82
C TYR A 52 8.91 11.29 -3.17
N VAL A 53 8.13 10.24 -2.92
CA VAL A 53 6.68 10.39 -2.79
C VAL A 53 6.41 10.92 -1.40
N ASP A 54 5.62 11.99 -1.28
CA ASP A 54 5.20 12.53 0.01
C ASP A 54 4.36 11.44 0.71
N LEU A 55 5.04 10.58 1.47
CA LEU A 55 4.48 9.57 2.36
C LEU A 55 3.80 10.36 3.49
N ILE A 56 2.62 10.94 3.23
CA ILE A 56 1.77 11.68 4.20
C ILE A 56 1.28 10.78 5.37
N LEU A 57 1.93 9.63 5.58
CA LEU A 57 1.64 8.57 6.53
C LEU A 57 3.00 8.03 7.03
N SER A 58 3.76 8.81 7.79
CA SER A 58 5.03 8.39 8.45
C SER A 58 4.84 7.33 9.57
N ALA A 59 3.85 6.46 9.40
CA ALA A 59 3.54 5.27 10.20
C ALA A 59 2.71 4.26 9.37
N ALA A 60 2.74 4.36 8.04
CA ALA A 60 1.81 3.67 7.14
C ALA A 60 2.42 3.63 5.74
N GLY A 61 3.14 2.55 5.46
CA GLY A 61 3.94 2.34 4.25
C GLY A 61 3.23 2.50 2.90
N VAL A 62 3.98 2.35 1.81
CA VAL A 62 3.41 2.25 0.45
C VAL A 62 2.80 0.86 0.33
N ALA A 63 1.49 0.76 0.12
CA ALA A 63 0.82 -0.53 -0.06
C ALA A 63 0.34 -0.71 -1.49
N CYS A 64 0.89 -1.69 -2.22
CA CYS A 64 0.23 -2.22 -3.40
C CYS A 64 -0.80 -3.25 -2.92
N VAL A 65 -2.04 -2.79 -2.76
CA VAL A 65 -3.14 -3.66 -2.34
C VAL A 65 -3.68 -4.34 -3.60
N GLY A 66 -3.85 -5.66 -3.51
CA GLY A 66 -4.58 -6.43 -4.51
C GLY A 66 -6.05 -6.06 -4.63
N ASP A 67 -6.56 -5.05 -3.91
CA ASP A 67 -7.94 -4.56 -3.86
C ASP A 67 -7.90 -3.04 -3.64
N GLY A 68 -8.53 -2.24 -4.50
CA GLY A 68 -8.35 -0.79 -4.57
C GLY A 68 -8.76 0.00 -3.30
N ARG A 69 -7.87 0.92 -2.90
CA ARG A 69 -7.81 1.85 -1.75
C ARG A 69 -7.48 1.25 -0.37
N VAL A 70 -6.37 1.73 0.18
CA VAL A 70 -5.91 1.55 1.57
C VAL A 70 -6.62 2.57 2.46
N SER A 71 -7.42 2.10 3.38
CA SER A 71 -7.73 2.86 4.59
C SER A 71 -6.84 2.35 5.73
N ARG A 72 -6.23 3.29 6.45
CA ARG A 72 -5.42 3.11 7.68
C ARG A 72 -4.60 1.81 7.71
N LEU A 73 -3.35 1.90 7.25
CA LEU A 73 -2.38 0.85 7.51
C LEU A 73 -2.19 0.66 9.02
N PRO A 74 -1.87 -0.56 9.48
CA PRO A 74 -1.49 -0.80 10.86
C PRO A 74 -0.30 0.10 11.24
N ALA A 75 -0.02 0.24 12.53
CA ALA A 75 1.25 0.83 12.93
C ALA A 75 2.39 -0.09 12.46
N SER A 76 3.52 0.49 12.05
CA SER A 76 4.73 -0.26 11.71
C SER A 76 5.06 -1.29 12.80
N PRO A 77 5.55 -2.50 12.45
CA PRO A 77 6.04 -3.48 13.42
C PRO A 77 7.24 -2.96 14.25
#